data_AF-X1J6V8-F1
#
_entry.id   AF-X1J6V8-F1
#
_cell.length_a   1.000
_cell.length_b   1.000
_cell.length_c   1.000
_cell.angle_alpha   90.00
_cell.angle_beta   90.00
_cell.angle_gamma   90.00
#
_symmetry.space_group_name_H-M   'P 1'
#
loop_
_entity.id
_entity.type
_entity.pdbx_description
1 polymer ?
#
loop_
_entity_poly.entity_id
_entity_poly.type
_entity_poly.pdbx_seq_one_letter_code
_entity_poly.pdbx_strand_id
1 'polypeptide(L)'
;LNYQRSVRTIQGYLNEFAEMMTGYTSKAKDLASRMEFLTDNIPDLRVIITGESNATIFCDSVMNILRDNPQVYSIQTGPPFWYTNTMLDRTLIINDNGIIPDAFSQGDFFTLIRANLRALSGLSQPEVGPGNILYYVKAPGHDYRWQYPKVYSEITNFLDENFGIK
;
A
#
# COMPACT_ATOMS: atom_id res chain seq x y z
N LEU A 1 -10.70 14.31 3.89
CA LEU A 1 -9.96 14.38 5.18
C LEU A 1 -8.59 13.77 4.91
N ASN A 2 -7.49 14.54 5.02
CA ASN A 2 -6.15 14.01 4.77
C ASN A 2 -5.55 13.52 6.09
N TYR A 3 -5.31 12.22 6.23
CA TYR A 3 -4.58 11.65 7.35
C TYR A 3 -3.11 11.47 6.95
N GLN A 4 -2.21 12.19 7.61
CA GLN A 4 -0.78 12.13 7.33
C GLN A 4 -0.11 11.19 8.35
N ARG A 5 0.31 10.01 7.90
CA ARG A 5 0.79 8.91 8.76
C ARG A 5 2.09 9.22 9.53
N SER A 6 2.98 10.05 8.96
CA SER A 6 4.32 10.27 9.52
C SER A 6 4.66 11.76 9.69
N VAL A 7 5.06 12.14 10.90
CA VAL A 7 5.80 13.38 11.18
C VAL A 7 7.26 13.17 10.80
N ARG A 8 7.86 14.11 10.07
CA ARG A 8 9.25 14.03 9.57
C ARG A 8 10.30 14.23 10.67
N THR A 9 10.35 13.33 11.67
CA THR A 9 11.36 13.34 12.75
C THR A 9 11.95 11.95 12.98
N ILE A 10 13.19 11.87 13.52
CA ILE A 10 13.86 10.61 13.87
C ILE A 10 13.01 9.75 14.82
N GLN A 11 12.33 10.40 15.76
CA GLN A 11 11.36 9.75 16.66
C GLN A 11 10.13 9.22 15.91
N GLY A 12 9.68 9.93 14.87
CA GLY A 12 8.62 9.46 13.96
C GLY A 12 9.00 8.18 13.23
N TYR A 13 10.27 8.04 12.80
CA TYR A 13 10.77 6.82 12.16
C TYR A 13 10.87 5.62 13.12
N LEU A 14 11.33 5.85 14.37
CA LEU A 14 11.38 4.79 15.38
C LEU A 14 9.98 4.33 15.80
N ASN A 15 9.03 5.25 15.94
CA ASN A 15 7.63 4.91 16.21
C ASN A 15 6.98 4.18 15.03
N GLU A 16 7.30 4.55 13.79
CA GLU A 16 6.88 3.83 12.58
C GLU A 16 7.39 2.40 12.54
N PHE A 17 8.66 2.18 12.92
CA PHE A 17 9.25 0.84 13.00
C PHE A 17 8.63 0.01 14.14
N ALA A 18 8.41 0.61 15.31
CA ALA A 18 7.76 -0.06 16.44
C ALA A 18 6.29 -0.42 16.14
N GLU A 19 5.54 0.48 15.49
CA GLU A 19 4.18 0.20 15.04
C GLU A 19 4.17 -0.86 13.93
N MET A 20 5.14 -0.85 13.01
CA MET A 20 5.29 -1.92 12.02
C MET A 20 5.50 -3.29 12.69
N MET A 21 6.30 -3.35 13.76
CA MET A 21 6.54 -4.58 14.54
C MET A 21 5.31 -5.06 15.31
N THR A 22 4.34 -4.20 15.62
CA THR A 22 3.06 -4.57 16.25
C THR A 22 1.91 -4.71 15.22
N GLY A 23 2.19 -4.62 13.92
CA GLY A 23 1.16 -4.65 12.88
C GLY A 23 0.23 -3.41 12.89
N TYR A 24 0.71 -2.29 13.44
CA TYR A 24 0.02 -1.00 13.54
C TYR A 24 -1.29 -1.02 14.33
N THR A 25 -1.41 -1.89 15.34
CA THR A 25 -2.68 -2.20 16.00
C THR A 25 -3.38 -0.98 16.63
N SER A 26 -2.62 0.00 17.14
CA SER A 26 -3.19 1.17 17.83
C SER A 26 -3.79 2.18 16.84
N LYS A 27 -3.01 2.53 15.80
CA LYS A 27 -3.42 3.46 14.74
C LYS A 27 -4.52 2.84 13.87
N ALA A 28 -4.46 1.53 13.66
CA ALA A 28 -5.47 0.84 12.86
C ALA A 28 -6.83 0.90 13.54
N LYS A 29 -6.87 0.78 14.88
CA LYS A 29 -8.10 0.97 15.67
C LYS A 29 -8.65 2.40 15.55
N ASP A 30 -7.81 3.42 15.66
CA ASP A 30 -8.28 4.81 15.51
C ASP A 30 -8.90 5.06 14.13
N LEU A 31 -8.24 4.60 13.05
CA LEU A 31 -8.81 4.74 11.71
C LEU A 31 -10.09 3.91 11.56
N ALA A 32 -10.10 2.68 12.05
CA ALA A 32 -11.28 1.80 12.01
C ALA A 32 -12.50 2.44 12.71
N SER A 33 -12.33 2.95 13.93
CA SER A 33 -13.42 3.62 14.65
C SER A 33 -13.93 4.88 13.93
N ARG A 34 -13.05 5.61 13.23
CA ARG A 34 -13.49 6.73 12.38
C ARG A 34 -14.31 6.25 11.19
N MET A 35 -13.93 5.13 10.58
CA MET A 35 -14.69 4.55 9.47
C MET A 35 -16.05 4.05 9.94
N GLU A 36 -16.11 3.32 11.06
CA GLU A 36 -17.36 2.87 11.69
C GLU A 36 -18.28 4.06 11.96
N PHE A 37 -17.76 5.10 12.62
CA PHE A 37 -18.54 6.30 12.88
C PHE A 37 -19.15 6.89 11.59
N LEU A 38 -18.37 6.96 10.51
CA LEU A 38 -18.86 7.49 9.24
C LEU A 38 -19.90 6.57 8.58
N THR A 39 -19.66 5.27 8.55
CA THR A 39 -20.57 4.30 7.90
C THR A 39 -21.86 4.10 8.69
N ASP A 40 -21.80 4.17 10.02
CA ASP A 40 -22.97 4.03 10.90
C ASP A 40 -23.91 5.24 10.81
N ASN A 41 -23.36 6.42 10.51
CA ASN A 41 -24.12 7.67 10.46
C ASN A 41 -24.47 8.13 9.03
N ILE A 42 -23.93 7.47 8.00
CA ILE A 42 -24.20 7.79 6.58
C ILE A 42 -24.50 6.47 5.84
N PRO A 43 -25.79 6.07 5.74
CA PRO A 43 -26.21 4.72 5.34
C PRO A 43 -25.72 4.21 3.98
N ASP A 44 -25.40 5.12 3.05
CA ASP A 44 -24.96 4.78 1.69
C ASP A 44 -23.49 5.16 1.42
N LEU A 45 -22.77 5.63 2.45
CA LEU A 45 -21.36 5.95 2.29
C LEU A 45 -20.59 4.65 2.07
N ARG A 46 -19.77 4.61 1.03
CA ARG A 46 -18.75 3.59 0.85
C ARG A 46 -17.39 4.24 0.89
N VAL A 47 -16.46 3.62 1.60
CA VAL A 47 -15.11 4.18 1.81
C VAL A 47 -14.07 3.23 1.24
N ILE A 48 -13.09 3.79 0.52
CA ILE A 48 -11.92 3.07 0.03
C ILE A 48 -10.69 3.56 0.80
N ILE A 49 -9.99 2.65 1.45
CA ILE A 49 -8.74 2.90 2.15
C ILE A 49 -7.58 2.49 1.24
N THR A 50 -6.68 3.42 0.97
CA THR A 50 -5.54 3.20 0.08
C THR A 50 -4.23 3.10 0.85
N GLY A 51 -3.37 2.14 0.50
CA GLY A 51 -2.04 1.99 1.11
C GLY A 51 -0.99 1.53 0.11
N GLU A 52 0.20 2.11 0.18
CA GLU A 52 1.36 1.71 -0.61
C GLU A 52 2.48 1.20 0.30
N SER A 53 3.21 0.17 -0.13
CA SER A 53 4.39 -0.34 0.59
C SER A 53 4.03 -0.77 2.02
N ASN A 54 4.77 -0.35 3.04
CA ASN A 54 4.44 -0.65 4.44
C ASN A 54 3.06 -0.10 4.90
N ALA A 55 2.39 0.77 4.14
CA ALA A 55 1.03 1.17 4.44
C ALA A 55 -0.01 0.09 4.09
N THR A 56 0.34 -0.93 3.30
CA THR A 56 -0.55 -2.08 3.05
C THR A 56 -0.80 -2.88 4.32
N ILE A 57 0.24 -3.11 5.14
CA ILE A 57 0.12 -3.78 6.46
C ILE A 57 -0.88 -3.04 7.35
N PHE A 58 -0.78 -1.71 7.37
CA PHE A 58 -1.71 -0.86 8.13
C PHE A 58 -3.14 -0.97 7.60
N CYS A 59 -3.32 -0.92 6.27
CA CYS A 59 -4.64 -1.04 5.66
C CYS A 59 -5.26 -2.41 5.89
N ASP A 60 -4.48 -3.49 5.80
CA ASP A 60 -4.94 -4.86 6.09
C ASP A 60 -5.40 -4.99 7.55
N SER A 61 -4.63 -4.45 8.51
CA SER A 61 -5.03 -4.41 9.92
C SER A 61 -6.36 -3.65 10.13
N VAL A 62 -6.58 -2.53 9.44
CA VAL A 62 -7.85 -1.80 9.50
C VAL A 62 -8.98 -2.62 8.89
N MET A 63 -8.77 -3.22 7.72
CA MET A 63 -9.77 -4.07 7.05
C MET A 63 -10.13 -5.29 7.89
N ASN A 64 -9.18 -5.86 8.63
CA ASN A 64 -9.42 -7.00 9.52
C ASN A 64 -10.26 -6.61 10.75
N ILE A 65 -10.08 -5.39 11.30
CA ILE A 65 -10.96 -4.86 12.34
C ILE A 65 -12.38 -4.64 11.78
N LEU A 66 -12.47 -4.08 10.57
CA LEU A 66 -13.72 -3.75 9.87
C LEU A 66 -14.28 -4.91 9.04
N ARG A 67 -13.90 -6.15 9.35
CA ARG A 67 -14.23 -7.33 8.52
C ARG A 67 -15.73 -7.52 8.28
N ASP A 68 -16.56 -7.12 9.25
CA ASP A 68 -18.00 -7.25 9.21
C ASP A 68 -18.70 -5.98 8.70
N ASN A 69 -17.95 -4.92 8.41
CA ASN A 69 -18.47 -3.70 7.80
C ASN A 69 -18.38 -3.81 6.26
N PRO A 70 -19.51 -3.95 5.55
CA PRO A 70 -19.52 -4.15 4.11
C PRO A 70 -19.29 -2.85 3.31
N GLN A 71 -19.32 -1.69 3.97
CA GLN A 71 -19.18 -0.38 3.33
C GLN A 71 -17.72 0.05 3.13
N VAL A 72 -16.76 -0.71 3.67
CA VAL A 72 -15.34 -0.40 3.62
C VAL A 72 -14.60 -1.36 2.73
N TYR A 73 -13.78 -0.78 1.85
CA TYR A 73 -12.98 -1.43 0.82
C TYR A 73 -11.53 -0.96 0.92
N SER A 74 -10.60 -1.67 0.29
CA SER A 74 -9.20 -1.25 0.25
C SER A 74 -8.55 -1.45 -1.12
N ILE A 75 -7.64 -0.54 -1.48
CA ILE A 75 -6.75 -0.68 -2.64
C ILE A 75 -5.32 -0.56 -2.12
N GLN A 76 -4.52 -1.58 -2.36
CA GLN A 76 -3.19 -1.72 -1.79
C GLN A 76 -2.17 -1.98 -2.89
N THR A 77 -1.07 -1.22 -2.89
CA THR A 77 -0.02 -1.34 -3.91
C THR A 77 1.32 -1.67 -3.26
N GLY A 78 2.05 -2.59 -3.86
CA GLY A 78 3.39 -2.96 -3.44
C GLY A 78 3.50 -3.47 -2.01
N PRO A 79 2.70 -4.45 -1.56
CA PRO A 79 2.86 -4.98 -0.21
C PRO A 79 4.27 -5.56 0.01
N PRO A 80 4.83 -5.48 1.22
CA PRO A 80 6.12 -6.10 1.50
C PRO A 80 6.07 -7.61 1.29
N PHE A 81 7.11 -8.20 0.68
CA PHE A 81 7.13 -9.63 0.33
C PHE A 81 6.92 -10.58 1.53
N TRP A 82 7.24 -10.13 2.74
CA TRP A 82 7.12 -10.91 3.97
C TRP A 82 5.73 -10.82 4.62
N TYR A 83 4.84 -9.99 4.07
CA TYR A 83 3.50 -9.79 4.62
C TYR A 83 2.46 -10.45 3.73
N THR A 84 1.60 -11.26 4.34
CA THR A 84 0.44 -11.85 3.68
C THR A 84 -0.81 -11.14 4.18
N ASN A 85 -1.51 -10.48 3.26
CA ASN A 85 -2.80 -9.88 3.54
C ASN A 85 -3.82 -10.92 3.98
N THR A 86 -4.57 -10.59 5.02
CA THR A 86 -5.57 -11.47 5.63
C THR A 86 -6.97 -11.21 5.11
N MET A 87 -7.28 -9.99 4.66
CA MET A 87 -8.61 -9.61 4.16
C MET A 87 -8.61 -9.38 2.65
N LEU A 88 -9.06 -10.37 1.87
CA LEU A 88 -9.04 -10.33 0.40
C LEU A 88 -10.39 -9.96 -0.25
N ASP A 89 -11.53 -10.26 0.39
CA ASP A 89 -12.87 -10.17 -0.24
C ASP A 89 -13.26 -8.76 -0.72
N ARG A 90 -12.70 -7.71 -0.12
CA ARG A 90 -12.97 -6.29 -0.45
C ARG A 90 -11.68 -5.48 -0.59
N THR A 91 -10.59 -6.17 -0.93
CA THR A 91 -9.26 -5.56 -1.03
C THR A 91 -8.64 -5.89 -2.38
N LEU A 92 -8.38 -4.86 -3.19
CA LEU A 92 -7.53 -4.99 -4.37
C LEU A 92 -6.07 -4.91 -3.92
N ILE A 93 -5.25 -5.88 -4.33
CA ILE A 93 -3.80 -5.88 -4.09
C ILE A 93 -3.09 -5.89 -5.44
N ILE A 94 -2.28 -4.87 -5.68
CA ILE A 94 -1.46 -4.71 -6.89
C ILE A 94 0.01 -4.83 -6.47
N ASN A 95 0.69 -5.90 -6.88
CA ASN A 95 2.09 -6.18 -6.52
C ASN A 95 3.06 -6.07 -7.70
N ASP A 96 2.60 -5.48 -8.79
CA ASP A 96 3.36 -5.27 -10.02
C ASP A 96 2.74 -4.10 -10.79
N ASN A 97 3.57 -3.19 -11.25
CA ASN A 97 3.12 -2.00 -11.96
C ASN A 97 2.83 -2.25 -13.45
N GLY A 98 3.17 -3.43 -13.97
CA GLY A 98 2.92 -3.85 -15.35
C GLY A 98 3.91 -3.31 -16.38
N ILE A 99 4.93 -2.55 -15.94
CA ILE A 99 6.06 -2.11 -16.76
C ILE A 99 7.29 -2.96 -16.44
N ILE A 100 7.60 -3.08 -15.15
CA ILE A 100 8.66 -3.96 -14.64
C ILE A 100 8.18 -4.59 -13.33
N PRO A 101 8.54 -5.86 -13.05
CA PRO A 101 8.19 -6.50 -11.79
C PRO A 101 8.67 -5.68 -10.58
N ASP A 102 7.83 -5.56 -9.55
CA ASP A 102 8.20 -4.92 -8.30
C ASP A 102 9.18 -5.80 -7.52
N ALA A 103 10.46 -5.44 -7.54
CA ALA A 103 11.51 -6.20 -6.87
C ALA A 103 11.33 -6.27 -5.34
N PHE A 104 10.70 -5.26 -4.73
CA PHE A 104 10.46 -5.27 -3.29
C PHE A 104 9.32 -6.21 -2.92
N SER A 105 8.18 -6.09 -3.60
CA SER A 105 7.02 -6.95 -3.32
C SER A 105 7.21 -8.41 -3.72
N GLN A 106 8.06 -8.67 -4.71
CA GLN A 106 8.40 -10.03 -5.15
C GLN A 106 9.55 -10.65 -4.32
N GLY A 107 10.18 -9.89 -3.41
CA GLY A 107 11.33 -10.37 -2.64
C GLY A 107 12.58 -10.62 -3.49
N ASP A 108 12.73 -9.91 -4.62
CA ASP A 108 13.91 -10.00 -5.48
C ASP A 108 15.06 -9.16 -4.91
N PHE A 109 15.70 -9.74 -3.89
CA PHE A 109 16.86 -9.16 -3.23
C PHE A 109 18.05 -8.94 -4.17
N PHE A 110 18.24 -9.79 -5.19
CA PHE A 110 19.35 -9.64 -6.12
C PHE A 110 19.18 -8.37 -6.95
N THR A 111 17.97 -8.11 -7.46
CA THR A 111 17.64 -6.89 -8.19
C THR A 111 17.75 -5.66 -7.28
N LEU A 112 17.25 -5.73 -6.04
CA LEU A 112 17.40 -4.66 -5.04
C LEU A 112 18.88 -4.34 -4.75
N ILE A 113 19.69 -5.33 -4.40
CA ILE A 113 21.13 -5.13 -4.09
C ILE A 113 21.86 -4.55 -5.30
N ARG A 114 21.64 -5.11 -6.50
CA ARG A 114 22.27 -4.64 -7.73
C ARG A 114 21.88 -3.19 -8.06
N ALA A 115 20.61 -2.83 -7.90
CA ALA A 115 20.11 -1.48 -8.14
C ALA A 115 20.77 -0.46 -7.20
N ASN A 116 20.91 -0.79 -5.92
CA ASN A 116 21.52 0.07 -4.93
C ASN A 116 23.05 0.18 -5.10
N LEU A 117 23.76 -0.91 -5.43
CA LEU A 117 25.20 -0.88 -5.75
C LEU A 117 25.51 -0.01 -6.98
N ARG A 118 24.66 -0.07 -8.02
CA ARG A 118 24.77 0.80 -9.20
C ARG A 118 24.51 2.27 -8.88
N ALA A 119 23.53 2.55 -8.01
CA ALA A 119 23.26 3.90 -7.55
C ALA A 119 24.44 4.49 -6.75
N LEU A 120 25.06 3.71 -5.86
CA LEU A 120 26.22 4.13 -5.08
C LEU A 120 27.47 4.40 -5.93
N SER A 121 27.62 3.68 -7.04
CA SER A 121 28.75 3.85 -7.98
C SER A 121 28.53 4.97 -9.01
N GLY A 122 27.42 5.72 -8.93
CA GLY A 122 27.08 6.76 -9.90
C GLY A 122 26.69 6.22 -11.29
N LEU A 123 26.50 4.90 -11.41
CA LEU A 123 26.12 4.20 -12.65
C LEU A 123 24.60 4.01 -12.75
N SER A 124 23.81 4.80 -12.03
CA SER A 124 22.36 4.77 -12.09
C SER A 124 21.87 5.24 -13.46
N GLN A 125 21.78 4.31 -14.42
CA GLN A 125 21.07 4.53 -15.66
C GLN A 125 19.57 4.77 -15.35
N PRO A 126 18.88 5.62 -16.14
CA PRO A 126 17.43 5.77 -16.06
C PRO A 126 16.65 4.47 -16.34
N GLU A 127 17.32 3.44 -16.88
CA GLU A 127 16.75 2.11 -17.16
C GLU A 127 16.49 1.24 -15.93
N VAL A 128 17.09 1.54 -14.78
CA VAL A 128 16.71 0.88 -13.52
C VAL A 128 15.41 1.53 -13.07
N GLY A 129 14.29 0.99 -13.53
CA GLY A 129 12.99 1.64 -13.54
C GLY A 129 12.53 2.24 -12.21
N PRO A 130 11.51 3.11 -12.25
CA PRO A 130 11.15 3.97 -11.13
C PRO A 130 10.71 3.14 -9.91
N GLY A 131 10.95 3.72 -8.73
CA GLY A 131 10.52 3.16 -7.44
C GLY A 131 11.59 3.28 -6.36
N ASN A 132 11.17 3.73 -5.18
CA ASN A 132 12.02 3.78 -3.99
C ASN A 132 11.24 3.27 -2.78
N ILE A 133 11.87 2.44 -1.94
CA ILE A 133 11.40 2.16 -0.58
C ILE A 133 12.18 3.02 0.41
N LEU A 134 11.58 3.33 1.56
CA LEU A 134 12.24 4.06 2.66
C LEU A 134 12.97 5.34 2.16
N TYR A 135 12.29 6.12 1.31
CA TYR A 135 12.74 7.38 0.68
C TYR A 135 13.95 7.32 -0.25
N TYR A 136 14.90 6.40 -0.07
CA TYR A 136 16.21 6.42 -0.75
C TYR A 136 16.69 5.07 -1.29
N VAL A 137 16.07 3.95 -0.88
CA VAL A 137 16.49 2.62 -1.34
C VAL A 137 15.82 2.36 -2.67
N LYS A 138 16.61 2.18 -3.74
CA LYS A 138 16.05 1.87 -5.04
C LYS A 138 15.34 0.52 -5.01
N ALA A 139 14.08 0.53 -5.43
CA ALA A 139 13.24 -0.64 -5.56
C ALA A 139 12.60 -0.64 -6.95
N PRO A 140 13.27 -1.23 -7.95
CA PRO A 140 12.76 -1.23 -9.32
C PRO A 140 11.35 -1.82 -9.37
N GLY A 141 10.42 -1.11 -10.00
CA GLY A 141 9.03 -1.53 -10.16
C GLY A 141 8.13 -1.18 -8.98
N HIS A 142 8.70 -0.71 -7.87
CA HIS A 142 7.99 -0.19 -6.72
C HIS A 142 7.56 1.28 -6.92
N ASP A 143 6.88 1.52 -8.04
CA ASP A 143 6.29 2.79 -8.45
C ASP A 143 4.98 2.47 -9.15
N TYR A 144 3.88 2.98 -8.61
CA TYR A 144 2.53 2.67 -9.07
C TYR A 144 1.89 3.96 -9.58
N ARG A 145 1.72 4.06 -10.89
CA ARG A 145 1.17 5.26 -11.53
C ARG A 145 -0.08 4.93 -12.30
N TRP A 146 -1.01 5.88 -12.30
CA TRP A 146 -2.25 5.79 -13.07
C TRP A 146 -2.01 5.59 -14.57
N GLN A 147 -0.90 6.10 -15.11
CA GLN A 147 -0.55 5.93 -16.51
C GLN A 147 -0.12 4.50 -16.87
N TYR A 148 0.19 3.65 -15.88
CA TYR A 148 0.57 2.28 -16.14
C TYR A 148 -0.68 1.44 -16.43
N PRO A 149 -0.77 0.79 -17.61
CA PRO A 149 -2.01 0.15 -18.04
C PRO A 149 -2.56 -0.89 -17.05
N LYS A 150 -1.67 -1.66 -16.40
CA LYS A 150 -2.05 -2.66 -15.40
C LYS A 150 -2.68 -2.02 -14.17
N VAL A 151 -2.03 -0.98 -13.62
CA VAL A 151 -2.54 -0.23 -12.45
C VAL A 151 -3.90 0.39 -12.77
N TYR A 152 -4.02 1.05 -13.91
CA TYR A 152 -5.28 1.61 -14.39
C TYR A 152 -6.37 0.53 -14.47
N SER A 153 -6.11 -0.55 -15.21
CA SER A 153 -7.11 -1.58 -15.48
C SER A 153 -7.56 -2.30 -14.21
N GLU A 154 -6.65 -2.64 -13.31
CA GLU A 154 -6.99 -3.35 -12.08
C GLU A 154 -7.84 -2.48 -11.15
N ILE A 155 -7.49 -1.19 -11.01
CA ILE A 155 -8.29 -0.27 -10.20
C ILE A 155 -9.65 -0.03 -10.83
N THR A 156 -9.72 0.22 -12.14
CA THR A 156 -11.01 0.43 -12.82
C THR A 156 -11.90 -0.81 -12.72
N ASN A 157 -11.37 -2.01 -12.95
CA ASN A 157 -12.14 -3.25 -12.82
C ASN A 157 -12.65 -3.44 -11.39
N PHE A 158 -11.81 -3.22 -10.38
CA PHE A 158 -12.24 -3.30 -8.98
C PHE A 158 -13.35 -2.29 -8.65
N LEU A 159 -13.26 -1.06 -9.18
CA LEU A 159 -14.29 -0.06 -9.01
C LEU A 159 -15.59 -0.44 -9.72
N ASP A 160 -15.52 -0.95 -10.95
CA ASP A 160 -16.71 -1.37 -11.69
C ASP A 160 -17.39 -2.59 -11.04
N GLU A 161 -16.63 -3.57 -10.58
CA GLU A 161 -17.16 -4.77 -9.91
C GLU A 161 -17.90 -4.46 -8.61
N ASN A 162 -17.39 -3.50 -7.84
CA ASN A 162 -17.90 -3.17 -6.50
C ASN A 162 -18.86 -1.97 -6.47
N PHE A 163 -18.76 -1.05 -7.43
CA PHE A 163 -19.46 0.22 -7.44
C PHE A 163 -20.20 0.54 -8.74
N GLY A 164 -19.97 -0.21 -9.81
CA GLY A 164 -20.70 -0.05 -11.07
C GLY A 164 -22.20 -0.24 -10.88
N ILE A 165 -22.98 0.57 -11.59
CA ILE A 165 -24.44 0.38 -11.67
C ILE A 165 -24.67 -0.88 -12.50
N LYS A 166 -25.23 -1.93 -11.88
CA LYS A 166 -25.71 -3.12 -12.59
C LYS A 166 -27.14 -2.91 -13.07
#